data_AF-A0A846SV11-F1
#
_entry.id   AF-A0A846SV11-F1
#
_cell.length_a   1.000
_cell.length_b   1.000
_cell.length_c   1.000
_cell.angle_alpha   90.00
_cell.angle_beta   90.00
_cell.angle_gamma   90.00
#
_symmetry.space_group_name_H-M   'P 1'
#
loop_
_entity.id
_entity.type
_entity.pdbx_description
1 polymer ?
#
loop_
_entity_poly.entity_id
_entity_poly.type
_entity_poly.pdbx_seq_one_letter_code
_entity_poly.pdbx_strand_id
1 'polypeptide(L)'
;MSAHLPHENRPVIDFRDPARGQAWTSVDDRVMGGVSASQVTVTTEGLVFSGEVLLANNGGFASIRAQPRGVDLAGATALLLRVRGDGQTYKLMLRTDDAFDGVQYQARFATRAGEWIDVGLPVTDFQPTFRGRTVEAPALDPTRIRIFGLLIADRQAGPFRLVVESIRARF
;
A
#
# COMPACT_ATOMS: atom_id res chain seq x y z
N MET A 1 -35.59 3.00 16.49
CA MET A 1 -34.31 2.47 17.01
C MET A 1 -33.60 1.84 15.82
N SER A 2 -32.68 2.56 15.18
CA SER A 2 -31.92 2.00 14.05
C SER A 2 -30.89 1.03 14.61
N ALA A 3 -31.02 -0.24 14.25
CA ALA A 3 -30.02 -1.26 14.51
C ALA A 3 -28.71 -0.84 13.83
N HIS A 4 -27.67 -0.63 14.63
CA HIS A 4 -26.32 -0.41 14.14
C HIS A 4 -25.82 -1.75 13.61
N LEU A 5 -25.95 -1.99 12.30
CA LEU A 5 -25.31 -3.14 11.66
C LEU A 5 -23.80 -3.01 11.94
N PRO A 6 -23.14 -4.02 12.51
CA PRO A 6 -21.71 -3.96 12.73
C PRO A 6 -21.02 -3.82 11.38
N HIS A 7 -20.08 -2.88 11.26
CA HIS A 7 -19.22 -2.76 10.09
C HIS A 7 -18.56 -4.10 9.79
N GLU A 8 -18.90 -4.71 8.66
CA GLU A 8 -18.33 -5.99 8.25
C GLU A 8 -16.93 -5.75 7.67
N ASN A 9 -15.92 -6.33 8.31
CA ASN A 9 -14.54 -6.30 7.82
C ASN A 9 -14.28 -7.57 7.01
N ARG A 10 -14.17 -7.45 5.69
CA ARG A 10 -13.93 -8.58 4.78
C ARG A 10 -12.45 -8.66 4.37
N PRO A 11 -11.86 -9.87 4.26
CA PRO A 11 -10.49 -10.02 3.76
C PRO A 11 -10.39 -9.62 2.29
N VAL A 12 -9.33 -8.89 1.93
CA VAL A 12 -9.00 -8.49 0.55
C VAL A 12 -7.75 -9.25 0.10
N ILE A 13 -6.68 -9.17 0.89
CA ILE A 13 -5.45 -9.93 0.69
C ILE A 13 -5.01 -10.49 2.05
N ASP A 14 -4.79 -11.80 2.14
CA ASP A 14 -4.16 -12.46 3.28
C ASP A 14 -2.77 -12.92 2.84
N PHE A 15 -1.72 -12.32 3.42
CA PHE A 15 -0.34 -12.62 3.03
C PHE A 15 0.23 -13.86 3.72
N ARG A 16 -0.51 -14.45 4.66
CA ARG A 16 -0.12 -15.71 5.30
C ARG A 16 -0.66 -16.94 4.55
N ASP A 17 -1.52 -16.72 3.56
CA ASP A 17 -2.02 -17.78 2.68
C ASP A 17 -1.19 -17.84 1.38
N PRO A 18 -0.20 -18.76 1.27
CA PRO A 18 0.62 -18.88 0.07
C PRO A 18 -0.19 -19.28 -1.17
N ALA A 19 -1.37 -19.88 -1.04
CA ALA A 19 -2.24 -20.20 -2.17
C ALA A 19 -2.90 -18.93 -2.77
N ARG A 20 -2.90 -17.82 -2.03
CA ARG A 20 -3.33 -16.49 -2.51
C ARG A 20 -2.14 -15.59 -2.86
N GLY A 21 -0.92 -16.11 -2.78
CA GLY A 21 0.33 -15.41 -3.06
C GLY A 21 0.38 -14.88 -4.49
N GLN A 22 0.02 -13.61 -4.66
CA GLN A 22 0.18 -12.90 -5.91
C GLN A 22 1.61 -12.36 -6.01
N ALA A 23 2.14 -12.27 -7.23
CA ALA A 23 3.47 -11.76 -7.47
C ALA A 23 3.50 -10.24 -7.22
N TRP A 24 3.89 -9.85 -6.00
CA TRP A 24 4.33 -8.49 -5.72
C TRP A 24 5.68 -8.26 -6.37
N THR A 25 5.86 -7.08 -6.96
CA THR A 25 7.09 -6.71 -7.67
C THR A 25 7.56 -5.33 -7.24
N SER A 26 8.87 -5.13 -7.17
CA SER A 26 9.48 -3.85 -6.84
C SER A 26 9.39 -2.86 -8.02
N VAL A 27 9.11 -1.60 -7.70
CA VAL A 27 9.10 -0.44 -8.59
C VAL A 27 9.78 0.70 -7.85
N ASP A 28 11.11 0.71 -7.84
CA ASP A 28 11.91 1.71 -7.12
C ASP A 28 12.24 2.92 -8.00
N ASP A 29 12.87 3.94 -7.40
CA ASP A 29 13.33 5.14 -8.11
C ASP A 29 14.37 4.92 -9.20
N ARG A 30 14.89 3.69 -9.36
CA ARG A 30 15.74 3.28 -10.49
C ARG A 30 15.12 3.56 -11.86
N VAL A 31 13.80 3.53 -11.96
CA VAL A 31 13.08 3.90 -13.20
C VAL A 31 13.31 5.36 -13.60
N MET A 32 13.71 6.20 -12.65
CA MET A 32 14.06 7.62 -12.85
C MET A 32 15.59 7.88 -12.70
N GLY A 33 16.41 6.84 -12.57
CA GLY A 33 17.87 6.94 -12.37
C GLY A 33 18.32 7.01 -10.91
N GLY A 34 17.38 6.91 -9.95
CA GLY A 34 17.66 6.76 -8.53
C GLY A 34 18.38 5.45 -8.21
N VAL A 35 18.80 5.30 -6.95
CA VAL A 35 19.57 4.13 -6.49
C VAL A 35 18.95 3.44 -5.29
N SER A 36 17.73 3.80 -4.90
CA SER A 36 16.98 3.06 -3.88
C SER A 36 16.72 1.64 -4.36
N ALA A 37 16.60 0.73 -3.40
CA ALA A 37 16.42 -0.69 -3.69
C ALA A 37 15.43 -1.28 -2.72
N SER A 38 14.46 -2.02 -3.24
CA SER A 38 13.58 -2.83 -2.41
C SER A 38 13.44 -4.25 -2.90
N GLN A 39 13.04 -5.09 -1.96
CA GLN A 39 12.69 -6.47 -2.18
C GLN A 39 11.38 -6.78 -1.47
N VAL A 40 10.73 -7.82 -1.98
CA VAL A 40 9.55 -8.41 -1.38
C VAL A 40 9.78 -9.89 -1.12
N THR A 41 9.36 -10.36 0.04
CA THR A 41 9.40 -11.78 0.41
C THR A 41 8.15 -12.12 1.18
N VAL A 42 7.60 -13.32 0.96
CA VAL A 42 6.48 -13.83 1.74
C VAL A 42 7.01 -14.77 2.81
N THR A 43 6.57 -14.58 4.05
CA THR A 43 6.94 -15.36 5.22
C THR A 43 5.69 -15.85 5.94
N THR A 44 5.84 -16.67 6.98
CA THR A 44 4.71 -17.09 7.83
C THR A 44 4.05 -15.94 8.58
N GLU A 45 4.75 -14.82 8.78
CA GLU A 45 4.19 -13.60 9.40
C GLU A 45 3.44 -12.71 8.38
N GLY A 46 3.59 -12.98 7.08
CA GLY A 46 3.01 -12.18 5.99
C GLY A 46 4.07 -11.67 5.01
N LEU A 47 3.70 -10.64 4.25
CA LEU A 47 4.53 -10.01 3.23
C LEU A 47 5.54 -9.07 3.89
N VAL A 48 6.80 -9.21 3.54
CA VAL A 48 7.91 -8.36 3.99
C VAL A 48 8.32 -7.46 2.84
N PHE A 49 8.09 -6.16 3.01
CA PHE A 49 8.61 -5.09 2.15
C PHE A 49 9.81 -4.46 2.84
N SER A 50 10.99 -4.58 2.23
CA SER A 50 12.23 -4.10 2.86
C SER A 50 13.24 -3.62 1.83
N GLY A 51 14.19 -2.81 2.27
CA GLY A 51 15.19 -2.24 1.39
C GLY A 51 15.90 -1.05 1.98
N GLU A 52 16.43 -0.20 1.11
CA GLU A 52 17.10 1.04 1.47
C GLU A 52 16.64 2.16 0.54
N VAL A 53 16.25 3.29 1.13
CA VAL A 53 15.94 4.53 0.42
C VAL A 53 17.19 5.40 0.37
N LEU A 54 17.60 5.79 -0.83
CA LEU A 54 18.75 6.65 -1.08
C LEU A 54 18.32 7.90 -1.83
N LEU A 55 18.89 9.05 -1.48
CA LEU A 55 18.52 10.36 -2.06
C LEU A 55 19.34 10.74 -3.30
N ALA A 56 20.32 9.90 -3.69
CA ALA A 56 21.16 10.17 -4.85
C ALA A 56 20.34 10.13 -6.15
N ASN A 57 20.80 10.88 -7.17
CA ASN A 57 20.19 10.97 -8.50
C ASN A 57 18.71 11.38 -8.52
N ASN A 58 18.31 12.30 -7.63
CA ASN A 58 16.90 12.71 -7.45
C ASN A 58 15.97 11.55 -7.06
N GLY A 59 16.53 10.49 -6.50
CA GLY A 59 15.79 9.39 -5.90
C GLY A 59 15.13 9.77 -4.58
N GLY A 60 14.79 8.74 -3.80
CA GLY A 60 14.19 8.89 -2.48
C GLY A 60 12.86 8.18 -2.33
N PHE A 61 12.62 7.13 -3.13
CA PHE A 61 11.48 6.25 -2.92
C PHE A 61 11.78 4.80 -3.28
N ALA A 62 11.08 3.91 -2.59
CA ALA A 62 11.01 2.49 -2.89
C ALA A 62 9.55 2.04 -2.84
N SER A 63 9.14 1.18 -3.76
CA SER A 63 7.75 0.74 -3.86
C SER A 63 7.67 -0.71 -4.29
N ILE A 64 6.62 -1.38 -3.84
CA ILE A 64 6.18 -2.68 -4.38
C ILE A 64 4.71 -2.60 -4.78
N ARG A 65 4.29 -3.42 -5.74
CA ARG A 65 2.88 -3.50 -6.16
C ARG A 65 2.49 -4.88 -6.66
N ALA A 66 1.19 -5.17 -6.60
CA ALA A 66 0.55 -6.33 -7.19
C ALA A 66 -0.84 -5.99 -7.74
N GLN A 67 -1.33 -6.86 -8.62
CA GLN A 67 -2.68 -6.79 -9.18
C GLN A 67 -3.49 -8.00 -8.68
N PRO A 68 -4.22 -7.88 -7.56
CA PRO A 68 -5.06 -8.94 -7.07
C PRO A 68 -6.26 -9.22 -7.96
N ARG A 69 -6.57 -10.52 -8.09
CA ARG A 69 -7.77 -11.01 -8.79
C ARG A 69 -8.91 -11.20 -7.81
N GLY A 70 -10.14 -11.01 -8.29
CA GLY A 70 -11.35 -11.29 -7.51
C GLY A 70 -11.58 -10.34 -6.33
N VAL A 71 -10.97 -9.16 -6.35
CA VAL A 71 -11.21 -8.13 -5.34
C VAL A 71 -12.49 -7.39 -5.69
N ASP A 72 -13.46 -7.44 -4.78
CA ASP A 72 -14.70 -6.68 -4.82
C ASP A 72 -14.75 -5.73 -3.62
N LEU A 73 -14.73 -4.43 -3.92
CA LEU A 73 -14.73 -3.35 -2.95
C LEU A 73 -15.94 -2.42 -3.12
N ALA A 74 -16.99 -2.87 -3.82
CA ALA A 74 -18.19 -2.07 -3.99
C ALA A 74 -18.83 -1.74 -2.63
N GLY A 75 -18.92 -0.45 -2.30
CA GLY A 75 -19.42 0.03 -1.01
C GLY A 75 -18.39 0.05 0.12
N ALA A 76 -17.11 -0.27 -0.15
CA ALA A 76 -16.08 -0.18 0.87
C ALA A 76 -15.90 1.28 1.34
N THR A 77 -15.86 1.49 2.64
CA THR A 77 -15.69 2.79 3.31
C THR A 77 -14.25 3.00 3.80
N ALA A 78 -13.50 1.92 4.04
CA ALA A 78 -12.09 1.99 4.43
C ALA A 78 -11.32 0.72 4.04
N LEU A 79 -10.00 0.87 3.84
CA LEU A 79 -9.06 -0.26 3.83
C LEU A 79 -8.37 -0.37 5.17
N LEU A 80 -8.21 -1.59 5.66
CA LEU A 80 -7.60 -1.89 6.95
C LEU A 80 -6.36 -2.74 6.74
N LEU A 81 -5.23 -2.34 7.33
CA LEU A 81 -3.98 -3.09 7.26
C LEU A 81 -3.58 -3.55 8.66
N ARG A 82 -3.14 -4.80 8.78
CA ARG A 82 -2.43 -5.28 9.97
C ARG A 82 -0.94 -5.31 9.66
N VAL A 83 -0.16 -4.45 10.31
CA VAL A 83 1.24 -4.22 9.96
C VAL A 83 2.15 -4.18 11.18
N ARG A 84 3.43 -4.53 10.99
CA ARG A 84 4.53 -4.28 11.93
C ARG A 84 5.66 -3.60 11.18
N GLY A 85 5.96 -2.37 11.57
CA GLY A 85 6.96 -1.55 10.90
C GLY A 85 8.16 -1.23 11.79
N ASP A 86 8.95 -0.28 11.32
CA ASP A 86 10.24 0.15 11.85
C ASP A 86 10.19 1.58 12.42
N GLY A 87 9.00 2.17 12.53
CA GLY A 87 8.82 3.55 12.97
C GLY A 87 8.73 4.55 11.81
N GLN A 88 8.94 4.12 10.57
CA GLN A 88 8.79 4.96 9.40
C GLN A 88 7.32 5.11 8.99
N THR A 89 7.09 6.10 8.12
CA THR A 89 5.79 6.35 7.48
C THR A 89 5.76 5.73 6.10
N TYR A 90 4.70 4.99 5.82
CA TYR A 90 4.46 4.36 4.54
C TYR A 90 3.18 4.90 3.91
N LYS A 91 2.97 4.60 2.64
CA LYS A 91 1.75 4.90 1.91
C LYS A 91 1.16 3.62 1.34
N LEU A 92 -0.15 3.44 1.52
CA LEU A 92 -0.92 2.51 0.69
C LEU A 92 -1.26 3.25 -0.60
N MET A 93 -0.90 2.63 -1.72
CA MET A 93 -1.09 3.15 -3.06
C MET A 93 -2.08 2.27 -3.82
N LEU A 94 -3.02 2.89 -4.51
CA LEU A 94 -4.04 2.22 -5.30
C LEU A 94 -4.07 2.79 -6.72
N ARG A 95 -4.33 1.94 -7.72
CA ARG A 95 -4.67 2.40 -9.08
C ARG A 95 -5.99 1.82 -9.54
N THR A 96 -6.65 2.60 -10.38
CA THR A 96 -7.96 2.30 -10.95
C THR A 96 -7.92 1.90 -12.43
N ASP A 97 -6.71 1.63 -12.94
CA ASP A 97 -6.43 1.20 -14.31
C ASP A 97 -5.25 0.21 -14.33
N ASP A 98 -5.02 -0.41 -15.49
CA ASP A 98 -3.96 -1.40 -15.71
C ASP A 98 -2.67 -0.80 -16.31
N ALA A 99 -2.60 0.53 -16.43
CA ALA A 99 -1.44 1.17 -17.06
C ALA A 99 -0.20 1.05 -16.16
N PHE A 100 0.99 0.98 -16.77
CA PHE A 100 2.24 0.85 -16.01
C PHE A 100 2.55 2.11 -15.17
N ASP A 101 2.31 3.30 -15.73
CA ASP A 101 2.46 4.63 -15.11
C ASP A 101 1.13 5.39 -15.23
N GLY A 102 0.90 6.39 -14.38
CA GLY A 102 -0.37 7.11 -14.32
C GLY A 102 -0.75 7.55 -12.91
N VAL A 103 -1.98 8.07 -12.77
CA VAL A 103 -2.50 8.56 -11.50
C VAL A 103 -2.63 7.42 -10.49
N GLN A 104 -2.17 7.68 -9.28
CA GLN A 104 -2.18 6.78 -8.14
C GLN A 104 -2.88 7.46 -6.97
N TYR A 105 -3.76 6.74 -6.29
CA TYR A 105 -4.43 7.20 -5.10
C TYR A 105 -3.65 6.74 -3.88
N GLN A 106 -3.18 7.68 -3.05
CA GLN A 106 -2.28 7.38 -1.95
C GLN A 106 -2.84 7.86 -0.61
N ALA A 107 -2.77 7.01 0.41
CA ALA A 107 -3.05 7.36 1.80
C ALA A 107 -1.85 6.97 2.68
N ARG A 108 -1.49 7.84 3.63
CA ARG A 108 -0.31 7.69 4.49
C ARG A 108 -0.65 7.03 5.82
N PHE A 109 0.28 6.25 6.37
CA PHE A 109 0.19 5.71 7.73
C PHE A 109 1.57 5.60 8.38
N ALA A 110 1.64 5.94 9.67
CA ALA A 110 2.84 5.80 10.47
C ALA A 110 2.86 4.42 11.15
N THR A 111 4.06 3.87 11.33
CA THR A 111 4.26 2.62 12.08
C THR A 111 4.89 2.90 13.44
N ARG A 112 4.86 1.90 14.32
CA ARG A 112 5.60 1.88 15.58
C ARG A 112 6.64 0.78 15.49
N ALA A 113 7.89 1.10 15.82
CA ALA A 113 9.01 0.19 15.65
C ALA A 113 8.79 -1.12 16.42
N GLY A 114 8.73 -2.24 15.70
CA GLY A 114 8.58 -3.57 16.27
C GLY A 114 7.17 -3.94 16.75
N GLU A 115 6.20 -3.01 16.71
CA GLU A 115 4.83 -3.25 17.18
C GLU A 115 3.89 -3.60 16.04
N TRP A 116 3.04 -4.61 16.27
CA TRP A 116 1.89 -4.85 15.40
C TRP A 116 0.78 -3.85 15.68
N ILE A 117 0.30 -3.19 14.63
CA ILE A 117 -0.80 -2.23 14.69
C ILE A 117 -1.84 -2.51 13.61
N ASP A 118 -3.10 -2.14 13.89
CA ASP A 118 -4.16 -2.06 12.90
C ASP A 118 -4.28 -0.61 12.40
N VAL A 119 -4.11 -0.41 11.10
CA VAL A 119 -4.24 0.87 10.41
C VAL A 119 -5.58 0.88 9.69
N GLY A 120 -6.40 1.91 9.92
CA GLY A 120 -7.61 2.15 9.14
C GLY A 120 -7.43 3.35 8.23
N LEU A 121 -7.61 3.16 6.93
CA LEU A 121 -7.51 4.19 5.90
C LEU A 121 -8.90 4.37 5.25
N PRO A 122 -9.69 5.37 5.67
CA PRO A 122 -10.91 5.76 4.97
C PRO A 122 -10.65 5.97 3.47
N VAL A 123 -11.59 5.57 2.63
CA VAL A 123 -11.50 5.78 1.17
C VAL A 123 -11.33 7.28 0.84
N THR A 124 -11.91 8.15 1.65
CA THR A 124 -11.80 9.62 1.53
C THR A 124 -10.41 10.18 1.79
N ASP A 125 -9.53 9.42 2.44
CA ASP A 125 -8.17 9.88 2.78
C ASP A 125 -7.19 9.68 1.62
N PHE A 126 -7.59 8.94 0.58
CA PHE A 126 -6.76 8.67 -0.58
C PHE A 126 -6.73 9.86 -1.55
N GLN A 127 -5.55 10.45 -1.71
CA GLN A 127 -5.35 11.58 -2.60
C GLN A 127 -4.80 11.13 -3.96
N PRO A 128 -5.34 11.63 -5.08
CA PRO A 128 -4.78 11.39 -6.39
C PRO A 128 -3.42 12.08 -6.54
N THR A 129 -2.44 11.31 -7.01
CA THR A 129 -1.06 11.74 -7.20
C THR A 129 -0.52 11.23 -8.52
N PHE A 130 0.35 12.00 -9.17
CA PHE A 130 1.13 11.58 -10.31
C PHE A 130 2.58 11.98 -10.10
N ARG A 131 3.49 10.99 -10.14
CA ARG A 131 4.93 11.19 -9.93
C ARG A 131 5.26 12.03 -8.68
N GLY A 132 4.62 11.68 -7.56
CA GLY A 132 4.83 12.31 -6.26
C GLY A 132 4.16 13.67 -6.06
N ARG A 133 3.37 14.16 -7.02
CA ARG A 133 2.64 15.42 -6.91
C ARG A 133 1.14 15.16 -6.85
N THR A 134 0.43 15.86 -5.96
CA THR A 134 -1.04 15.87 -5.96
C THR A 134 -1.54 16.48 -7.27
N VAL A 135 -2.56 15.86 -7.85
CA VAL A 135 -3.17 16.29 -9.12
C VAL A 135 -4.68 16.39 -8.96
N GLU A 136 -5.34 17.14 -9.84
CA GLU A 136 -6.80 17.11 -9.92
C GLU A 136 -7.25 15.84 -10.66
N ALA A 137 -8.06 15.03 -9.99
CA ALA A 137 -8.70 13.85 -10.54
C ALA A 137 -9.99 13.55 -9.75
N PRO A 138 -10.91 12.72 -10.27
CA PRO A 138 -12.04 12.23 -9.50
C PRO A 138 -11.61 11.60 -8.17
N ALA A 139 -12.53 11.53 -7.20
CA ALA A 139 -12.30 10.78 -5.98
C ALA A 139 -12.06 9.29 -6.27
N LEU A 140 -11.35 8.61 -5.38
CA LEU A 140 -11.14 7.17 -5.49
C LEU A 140 -12.47 6.43 -5.53
N ASP A 141 -12.71 5.70 -6.61
CA ASP A 141 -13.84 4.78 -6.75
C ASP A 141 -13.39 3.36 -6.36
N PRO A 142 -13.86 2.81 -5.22
CA PRO A 142 -13.46 1.48 -4.77
C PRO A 142 -13.74 0.37 -5.77
N THR A 143 -14.81 0.50 -6.59
CA THR A 143 -15.18 -0.52 -7.58
C THR A 143 -14.17 -0.65 -8.71
N ARG A 144 -13.32 0.37 -8.89
CA ARG A 144 -12.33 0.43 -9.96
C ARG A 144 -10.93 0.05 -9.51
N ILE A 145 -10.69 -0.21 -8.23
CA ILE A 145 -9.35 -0.56 -7.73
C ILE A 145 -8.87 -1.85 -8.40
N ARG A 146 -7.70 -1.79 -9.04
CA ARG A 146 -7.04 -2.91 -9.72
C ARG A 146 -5.69 -3.24 -9.12
N ILE A 147 -4.89 -2.24 -8.80
CA ILE A 147 -3.51 -2.40 -8.35
C ILE A 147 -3.40 -1.89 -6.92
N PHE A 148 -2.71 -2.67 -6.08
CA PHE A 148 -2.35 -2.32 -4.72
C PHE A 148 -0.83 -2.20 -4.63
N GLY A 149 -0.35 -1.21 -3.88
CA GLY A 149 1.07 -1.02 -3.67
C GLY A 149 1.40 -0.46 -2.30
N LEU A 150 2.62 -0.73 -1.87
CA LEU A 150 3.22 -0.15 -0.66
C LEU A 150 4.38 0.73 -1.10
N LEU A 151 4.49 1.91 -0.50
CA LEU A 151 5.45 2.93 -0.88
C LEU A 151 6.07 3.54 0.37
N ILE A 152 7.39 3.65 0.38
CA ILE A 152 8.12 4.54 1.27
C ILE A 152 8.73 5.66 0.42
N ALA A 153 8.55 6.90 0.86
CA ALA A 153 8.94 8.10 0.11
C ALA A 153 9.21 9.26 1.08
N ASP A 154 9.12 10.49 0.58
CA ASP A 154 9.20 11.74 1.36
C ASP A 154 10.54 11.93 2.08
N ARG A 155 11.62 11.48 1.42
CA ARG A 155 13.02 11.63 1.85
C ARG A 155 13.37 10.94 3.17
N GLN A 156 12.62 9.90 3.55
CA GLN A 156 12.96 8.98 4.64
C GLN A 156 14.11 8.07 4.21
N ALA A 157 15.33 8.59 4.18
CA ALA A 157 16.52 7.87 3.74
C ALA A 157 17.00 6.85 4.78
N GLY A 158 17.57 5.74 4.30
CA GLY A 158 18.10 4.67 5.13
C GLY A 158 17.37 3.34 4.95
N PRO A 159 17.73 2.33 5.75
CA PRO A 159 17.12 1.01 5.69
C PRO A 159 15.66 1.08 6.15
N PHE A 160 14.82 0.23 5.57
CA PHE A 160 13.44 0.10 5.97
C PHE A 160 12.95 -1.34 5.97
N ARG A 161 11.96 -1.61 6.81
CA ARG A 161 11.27 -2.91 6.88
C ARG A 161 9.83 -2.76 7.37
N LEU A 162 8.91 -3.21 6.54
CA LEU A 162 7.49 -3.32 6.84
C LEU A 162 7.03 -4.76 6.65
N VAL A 163 6.41 -5.35 7.67
CA VAL A 163 5.67 -6.61 7.57
C VAL A 163 4.19 -6.29 7.48
N VAL A 164 3.50 -6.89 6.51
CA VAL A 164 2.06 -6.76 6.33
C VAL A 164 1.44 -8.15 6.42
N GLU A 165 0.60 -8.35 7.42
CA GLU A 165 -0.12 -9.62 7.61
C GLU A 165 -1.31 -9.71 6.65
N SER A 166 -2.11 -8.64 6.58
CA SER A 166 -3.33 -8.63 5.77
C SER A 166 -3.75 -7.24 5.34
N ILE A 167 -4.52 -7.19 4.25
CA ILE A 167 -5.35 -6.05 3.85
C ILE A 167 -6.81 -6.53 3.88
N ARG A 168 -7.66 -5.75 4.54
CA ARG A 168 -9.10 -5.96 4.66
C ARG A 168 -9.85 -4.72 4.19
N ALA A 169 -11.15 -4.85 3.95
CA ALA A 169 -12.03 -3.73 3.64
C ALA A 169 -13.18 -3.69 4.64
N ARG A 170 -13.56 -2.46 5.02
CA ARG A 170 -14.74 -2.17 5.83
C ARG A 170 -15.85 -1.68 4.91
N PHE A 171 -17.08 -2.11 5.15
CA PHE A 171 -18.28 -1.67 4.44
C PHE A 171 -19.21 -0.91 5.39
#